data_AF-A0A966HIP2-F1
#
_entry.id   AF-A0A966HIP2-F1
#
_cell.length_a   1.000
_cell.length_b   1.000
_cell.length_c   1.000
_cell.angle_alpha   90.00
_cell.angle_beta   90.00
_cell.angle_gamma   90.00
#
_symmetry.space_group_name_H-M   'P 1'
#
loop_
_entity.id
_entity.type
_entity.pdbx_description
1 polymer ?
#
loop_
_entity_poly.entity_id
_entity_poly.type
_entity_poly.pdbx_seq_one_letter_code
_entity_poly.pdbx_strand_id
1 'polypeptide(L)'
;MFQPKYTITNKILGNIKRITEIVANLNNRNFPRVVLLEMERRAREMSAYSSTSIEGNPLPLTDVKRIIRNKPEFIRDSEKEVLNYNKALIKLNEEIRDKKTSLNINKLERIQKMVTSGLIEDYRCGHIRK
;
A
#
# COMPACT_ATOMS: atom_id res chain seq x y z
N MET A 1 11.87 -17.44 19.75
CA MET A 1 11.37 -17.09 18.41
C MET A 1 9.85 -17.18 18.43
N PHE A 2 9.12 -16.19 17.92
CA PHE A 2 7.66 -16.21 17.92
C PHE A 2 7.15 -17.35 17.01
N GLN A 3 6.37 -18.28 17.56
CA GLN A 3 5.77 -19.40 16.83
C GLN A 3 4.24 -19.29 16.97
N PRO A 4 3.58 -18.49 16.13
CA PRO A 4 2.13 -18.32 16.22
C PRO A 4 1.45 -19.66 15.93
N LYS A 5 0.58 -20.09 16.85
CA LYS A 5 -0.31 -21.24 16.62
C LYS A 5 -1.55 -20.73 15.89
N TYR A 6 -1.80 -21.27 14.70
CA TYR A 6 -2.99 -20.97 13.92
C TYR A 6 -3.75 -22.26 13.61
N THR A 7 -5.08 -22.18 13.59
CA THR A 7 -5.97 -23.29 13.27
C THR A 7 -6.68 -23.02 11.96
N ILE A 8 -6.52 -23.90 10.98
CA ILE A 8 -7.27 -23.83 9.72
C ILE A 8 -8.62 -24.47 9.93
N THR A 9 -9.67 -23.65 10.04
CA THR A 9 -11.05 -24.13 10.10
C THR A 9 -11.59 -24.38 8.69
N ASN A 10 -12.66 -25.16 8.56
CA ASN A 10 -13.35 -25.39 7.27
C ASN A 10 -13.76 -24.07 6.60
N LYS A 11 -14.15 -23.06 7.39
CA LYS A 11 -14.50 -21.72 6.88
C LYS A 11 -13.28 -21.01 6.29
N ILE A 12 -12.13 -21.04 6.99
CA ILE A 12 -10.89 -20.44 6.50
C ILE A 12 -10.43 -21.15 5.22
N LEU A 13 -10.43 -22.49 5.21
CA LEU A 13 -10.06 -23.27 4.04
C LEU A 13 -10.98 -22.99 2.85
N GLY A 14 -12.29 -22.95 3.07
CA GLY A 14 -13.27 -22.60 2.04
C GLY A 14 -13.04 -21.20 1.46
N ASN A 15 -12.71 -20.21 2.30
CA ASN A 15 -12.38 -18.86 1.84
C ASN A 15 -11.07 -18.81 1.05
N ILE A 16 -10.03 -19.50 1.50
CA ILE A 16 -8.74 -19.59 0.78
C ILE A 16 -8.96 -20.19 -0.62
N LYS A 17 -9.74 -21.28 -0.71
CA LYS A 17 -10.08 -21.91 -2.00
C LYS A 17 -10.79 -20.92 -2.91
N ARG A 18 -11.86 -20.28 -2.43
CA ARG A 18 -12.64 -19.30 -3.20
C ARG A 18 -11.79 -18.13 -3.69
N ILE A 19 -10.94 -17.56 -2.83
CA ILE A 19 -10.03 -16.47 -3.21
C ILE A 19 -9.06 -16.94 -4.30
N THR A 20 -8.46 -18.12 -4.13
CA THR A 20 -7.53 -18.70 -5.11
C THR A 20 -8.19 -18.90 -6.47
N GLU A 21 -9.41 -19.43 -6.51
CA GLU A 21 -10.17 -19.63 -7.75
C GLU A 21 -10.45 -18.29 -8.47
N ILE A 22 -10.88 -17.26 -7.71
CA ILE A 22 -11.14 -15.92 -8.26
C ILE A 22 -9.84 -15.31 -8.80
N VAL A 23 -8.75 -15.35 -8.04
CA VAL A 23 -7.45 -14.79 -8.44
C VAL A 23 -6.92 -15.50 -9.69
N ALA A 24 -7.01 -16.83 -9.75
CA ALA A 24 -6.61 -17.60 -10.93
C ALA A 24 -7.45 -17.21 -12.17
N ASN A 25 -8.77 -17.07 -12.01
CA ASN A 25 -9.64 -16.62 -13.10
C ASN A 25 -9.27 -15.22 -13.60
N LEU A 26 -8.98 -14.29 -12.70
CA LEU A 26 -8.60 -12.92 -13.04
C LEU A 26 -7.23 -12.86 -13.74
N ASN A 27 -6.25 -13.60 -13.24
CA ASN A 27 -4.89 -13.62 -13.79
C ASN A 27 -4.80 -14.29 -15.18
N ASN A 28 -5.75 -15.16 -15.52
CA ASN A 28 -5.82 -15.80 -16.83
C ASN A 28 -6.45 -14.91 -17.92
N ARG A 29 -6.91 -13.69 -17.58
CA ARG A 29 -7.46 -12.75 -18.55
C ARG A 29 -6.37 -11.88 -19.15
N ASN A 30 -6.46 -11.63 -20.44
CA ASN A 30 -5.59 -10.70 -21.16
C ASN A 30 -6.26 -9.34 -21.32
N PHE A 31 -5.55 -8.28 -20.95
CA PHE A 31 -6.00 -6.90 -21.13
C PHE A 31 -4.95 -6.10 -21.91
N PRO A 32 -5.35 -5.12 -22.73
CA PRO A 32 -4.42 -4.18 -23.32
C PRO A 32 -3.61 -3.45 -22.24
N ARG A 33 -2.33 -3.16 -22.51
CA ARG A 33 -1.42 -2.50 -21.56
C ARG A 33 -1.98 -1.19 -21.00
N VAL A 34 -2.68 -0.40 -21.81
CA VAL A 34 -3.30 0.87 -21.41
C VAL A 34 -4.38 0.65 -20.35
N VAL A 35 -5.18 -0.42 -20.50
CA VAL A 35 -6.22 -0.80 -19.54
C VAL A 35 -5.59 -1.21 -18.21
N LEU A 36 -4.53 -2.03 -18.25
CA LEU A 36 -3.81 -2.45 -17.04
C LEU A 36 -3.22 -1.24 -16.29
N LEU A 37 -2.60 -0.30 -17.00
CA LEU A 37 -2.03 0.90 -16.38
C LEU A 37 -3.10 1.74 -15.66
N GLU A 38 -4.27 1.90 -16.27
CA GLU A 38 -5.39 2.63 -15.67
C GLU A 38 -5.99 1.87 -14.48
N MET A 39 -6.12 0.54 -14.55
CA MET A 39 -6.54 -0.29 -13.43
C MET A 39 -5.58 -0.18 -12.25
N GLU A 40 -4.27 -0.29 -12.48
CA GLU A 40 -3.25 -0.15 -11.45
C GLU A 40 -3.27 1.26 -10.81
N ARG A 41 -3.46 2.30 -11.62
CA ARG A 41 -3.60 3.68 -11.12
C ARG A 41 -4.81 3.81 -10.20
N ARG A 42 -5.99 3.34 -10.64
CA ARG A 42 -7.21 3.38 -9.82
C ARG A 42 -7.07 2.57 -8.54
N ALA A 43 -6.41 1.41 -8.61
CA ALA A 43 -6.12 0.60 -7.43
C ALA A 43 -5.25 1.38 -6.43
N ARG A 44 -4.20 2.05 -6.88
CA ARG A 44 -3.36 2.89 -6.01
C ARG A 44 -4.12 4.08 -5.41
N GLU A 45 -4.94 4.77 -6.21
CA GLU A 45 -5.80 5.86 -5.74
C GLU A 45 -6.73 5.38 -4.62
N MET A 46 -7.34 4.21 -4.80
CA MET A 46 -8.23 3.59 -3.79
C MET A 46 -7.46 3.12 -2.55
N SER A 47 -6.32 2.47 -2.72
CA SER A 47 -5.49 1.99 -1.60
C SER A 47 -5.00 3.14 -0.74
N ALA A 48 -4.50 4.22 -1.34
CA ALA A 48 -4.03 5.39 -0.60
C ALA A 48 -5.18 6.06 0.17
N TYR A 49 -6.34 6.25 -0.45
CA TYR A 49 -7.52 6.79 0.22
C TYR A 49 -7.96 5.91 1.38
N SER A 50 -8.21 4.62 1.15
CA SER A 50 -8.73 3.74 2.19
C SER A 50 -7.76 3.59 3.36
N SER A 51 -6.45 3.43 3.10
CA SER A 51 -5.48 3.28 4.18
C SER A 51 -5.33 4.54 5.01
N THR A 52 -5.18 5.71 4.39
CA THR A 52 -5.04 6.97 5.15
C THR A 52 -6.35 7.38 5.83
N SER A 53 -7.50 7.10 5.22
CA SER A 53 -8.82 7.38 5.81
C SER A 53 -9.08 6.54 7.07
N ILE A 54 -8.66 5.26 7.10
CA ILE A 54 -8.75 4.41 8.30
C ILE A 54 -7.95 5.00 9.47
N GLU A 55 -6.83 5.67 9.18
CA GLU A 55 -5.99 6.36 10.16
C GLU A 55 -6.47 7.79 10.50
N GLY A 56 -7.61 8.22 9.93
CA GLY A 56 -8.25 9.50 10.23
C GLY A 56 -7.93 10.65 9.28
N ASN A 57 -7.28 10.39 8.14
CA ASN A 57 -7.05 11.42 7.14
C ASN A 57 -8.40 11.92 6.57
N PRO A 58 -8.66 13.25 6.57
CA PRO A 58 -9.97 13.80 6.24
C PRO A 58 -10.23 13.95 4.73
N LEU A 59 -9.24 13.67 3.89
CA LEU A 59 -9.37 13.95 2.45
C LEU A 59 -10.36 12.99 1.78
N PRO A 60 -11.37 13.51 1.05
CA PRO A 60 -12.27 12.66 0.29
C PRO A 60 -11.53 12.00 -0.89
N LEU A 61 -12.06 10.88 -1.39
CA LEU A 61 -11.46 10.13 -2.51
C LEU A 61 -11.22 11.01 -3.75
N THR A 62 -12.09 11.99 -4.01
CA THR A 62 -11.92 12.95 -5.13
C THR A 62 -10.64 13.76 -5.00
N ASP A 63 -10.29 14.18 -3.79
CA ASP A 63 -9.10 14.98 -3.50
C ASP A 63 -7.85 14.10 -3.55
N VAL A 64 -7.90 12.90 -2.98
CA VAL A 64 -6.82 11.91 -3.08
C VAL A 64 -6.49 11.62 -4.56
N LYS A 65 -7.52 11.38 -5.39
CA LYS A 65 -7.35 11.22 -6.83
C LYS A 65 -6.71 12.44 -7.47
N ARG A 66 -7.16 13.66 -7.15
CA ARG A 66 -6.60 14.89 -7.69
C ARG A 66 -5.11 15.03 -7.35
N ILE A 67 -4.74 14.82 -6.08
CA ILE A 67 -3.36 15.00 -5.57
C ILE A 67 -2.39 13.96 -6.14
N ILE A 68 -2.82 12.70 -6.28
CA ILE A 68 -1.99 11.65 -6.89
C ILE A 68 -1.68 11.94 -8.36
N ARG A 69 -2.62 12.59 -9.07
CA ARG A 69 -2.48 12.95 -10.49
C ARG A 69 -1.66 14.21 -10.68
N ASN A 70 -1.99 15.24 -9.90
CA ASN A 70 -1.40 16.57 -9.97
C ASN A 70 -0.95 16.94 -8.57
N LYS A 71 0.35 16.81 -8.33
CA LYS A 71 0.95 17.17 -7.05
C LYS A 71 0.80 18.69 -6.85
N PRO A 72 0.18 19.15 -5.74
CA PRO A 72 0.04 20.58 -5.48
C PRO A 72 1.40 21.22 -5.18
N GLU A 73 1.50 22.52 -5.45
CA GLU A 73 2.72 23.31 -5.20
C GLU A 73 2.99 23.44 -3.68
N PHE A 74 1.94 23.70 -2.91
CA PHE A 74 1.97 23.73 -1.45
C PHE A 74 1.25 22.50 -0.89
N ILE A 75 1.93 21.73 -0.04
CA ILE A 75 1.44 20.42 0.43
C ILE A 75 1.19 20.50 1.94
N ARG A 76 -0.07 20.33 2.34
CA ARG A 76 -0.47 20.19 3.75
C ARG A 76 -0.15 18.79 4.26
N ASP A 77 -0.12 18.60 5.57
CA ASP A 77 0.24 17.30 6.16
C ASP A 77 -0.71 16.16 5.74
N SER A 78 -2.02 16.40 5.68
CA SER A 78 -2.97 15.39 5.18
C SER A 78 -2.69 14.99 3.72
N GLU A 79 -2.24 15.92 2.88
CA GLU A 79 -1.91 15.65 1.48
C GLU A 79 -0.55 14.94 1.36
N LYS A 80 0.39 15.33 2.23
CA LYS A 80 1.72 14.72 2.35
C LYS A 80 1.61 13.26 2.76
N GLU A 81 0.73 12.93 3.71
CA GLU A 81 0.46 11.56 4.14
C GLU A 81 0.00 10.67 2.97
N VAL A 82 -0.97 11.14 2.18
CA VAL A 82 -1.46 10.44 0.99
C VAL A 82 -0.35 10.24 -0.04
N LEU A 83 0.44 11.29 -0.31
CA LEU A 83 1.56 11.24 -1.25
C LEU A 83 2.67 10.28 -0.78
N ASN A 84 3.00 10.31 0.50
CA ASN A 84 4.00 9.45 1.12
C ASN A 84 3.58 7.99 1.07
N TYR A 85 2.33 7.68 1.44
CA TYR A 85 1.78 6.33 1.35
C TYR A 85 1.81 5.81 -0.09
N ASN A 86 1.30 6.60 -1.05
CA ASN A 86 1.28 6.20 -2.46
C ASN A 86 2.70 5.98 -3.01
N LYS A 87 3.68 6.82 -2.62
CA LYS A 87 5.08 6.65 -2.97
C LYS A 87 5.67 5.35 -2.40
N ALA A 88 5.37 5.04 -1.14
CA ALA A 88 5.79 3.79 -0.50
C ALA A 88 5.20 2.57 -1.22
N LEU A 89 3.91 2.62 -1.57
CA LEU A 89 3.22 1.55 -2.29
C LEU A 89 3.81 1.30 -3.68
N ILE A 90 4.09 2.37 -4.45
CA ILE A 90 4.75 2.25 -5.77
C ILE A 90 6.12 1.59 -5.62
N LYS A 91 6.94 2.07 -4.69
CA LYS A 91 8.30 1.53 -4.50
C LYS A 91 8.29 0.08 -4.07
N LEU A 92 7.37 -0.29 -3.17
CA LEU A 92 7.22 -1.66 -2.71
C LEU A 92 6.81 -2.59 -3.88
N ASN A 93 5.88 -2.15 -4.73
CA ASN A 93 5.45 -2.92 -5.90
C ASN A 93 6.57 -3.10 -6.94
N GLU A 94 7.45 -2.12 -7.13
CA GLU A 94 8.65 -2.27 -7.95
C GLU A 94 9.59 -3.35 -7.39
N GLU A 95 9.85 -3.31 -6.08
CA GLU A 95 10.77 -4.27 -5.45
C GLU A 95 10.26 -5.70 -5.42
N ILE A 96 8.94 -5.87 -5.26
CA ILE A 96 8.29 -7.19 -5.34
C ILE A 96 8.42 -7.76 -6.75
N ARG A 97 8.21 -6.95 -7.80
CA ARG A 97 8.36 -7.37 -9.20
C ARG A 97 9.79 -7.79 -9.52
N ASP A 98 10.78 -7.09 -8.96
CA ASP A 98 12.20 -7.42 -9.10
C ASP A 98 12.63 -8.69 -8.33
N LYS A 99 11.72 -9.34 -7.58
CA LYS A 99 12.00 -10.47 -6.67
C LYS A 99 13.10 -10.17 -5.64
N LYS A 100 13.37 -8.89 -5.35
CA LYS A 100 14.42 -8.42 -4.41
C LYS A 100 13.89 -8.32 -2.97
N THR A 101 12.93 -9.14 -2.60
CA THR A 101 12.13 -8.93 -1.38
C THR A 101 12.26 -10.08 -0.41
N SER A 102 13.13 -9.94 0.59
CA SER A 102 12.98 -10.58 1.89
C SER A 102 12.42 -9.56 2.88
N LEU A 103 11.49 -9.97 3.74
CA LEU A 103 10.96 -9.13 4.81
C LEU A 103 11.97 -9.12 5.96
N ASN A 104 12.48 -7.95 6.32
CA ASN A 104 13.41 -7.76 7.43
C ASN A 104 13.21 -6.38 8.08
N ILE A 105 13.84 -6.17 9.24
CA ILE A 105 13.69 -4.93 10.03
C ILE A 105 14.10 -3.70 9.23
N ASN A 106 15.26 -3.72 8.57
CA ASN A 106 15.74 -2.58 7.76
C ASN A 106 14.73 -2.17 6.69
N LYS A 107 14.04 -3.16 6.09
CA LYS A 107 12.99 -2.90 5.10
C LYS A 107 11.74 -2.30 5.72
N LEU A 108 11.30 -2.80 6.88
CA LEU A 108 10.18 -2.24 7.64
C LEU A 108 10.46 -0.79 8.04
N GLU A 109 11.63 -0.52 8.59
CA GLU A 109 12.08 0.82 8.95
C GLU A 109 12.09 1.76 7.74
N ARG A 110 12.63 1.31 6.60
CA ARG A 110 12.61 2.12 5.37
C ARG A 110 11.19 2.39 4.86
N ILE A 111 10.28 1.41 4.92
CA ILE A 111 8.87 1.63 4.54
C ILE A 111 8.23 2.64 5.49
N GLN A 112 8.41 2.48 6.80
CA GLN A 112 7.87 3.41 7.78
C GLN A 112 8.41 4.83 7.55
N LYS A 113 9.72 4.98 7.31
CA LYS A 113 10.34 6.27 6.95
C LYS A 113 9.70 6.90 5.72
N MET A 114 9.40 6.10 4.69
CA MET A 114 8.75 6.61 3.48
C MET A 114 7.33 7.12 3.75
N VAL A 115 6.57 6.43 4.60
CA VAL A 115 5.19 6.81 4.94
C VAL A 115 5.16 8.05 5.85
N THR A 116 6.10 8.18 6.78
CA THR A 116 6.07 9.23 7.83
C THR A 116 7.00 10.42 7.58
N SER A 117 7.74 10.43 6.47
CA SER A 117 8.69 11.50 6.13
C SER A 117 8.04 12.88 6.16
N GLY A 118 8.56 13.76 7.03
CA GLY A 118 8.07 15.14 7.17
C GLY A 118 6.69 15.26 7.83
N LEU A 119 6.22 14.21 8.52
CA LEU A 119 4.96 14.17 9.29
C LEU A 119 5.19 13.90 10.77
N ILE A 120 6.33 13.32 11.15
CA ILE A 120 6.72 13.05 12.54
C ILE A 120 8.15 13.52 12.77
N GLU A 121 8.58 13.52 14.04
CA GLU A 121 9.94 13.88 14.40
C GLU A 121 10.97 12.90 13.82
N ASP A 122 12.09 13.42 13.30
CA ASP A 122 13.09 12.63 12.57
C ASP A 122 13.64 11.45 13.39
N TYR A 123 13.79 11.60 14.71
CA TYR A 123 14.28 10.53 15.58
C TYR A 123 13.29 9.35 15.74
N ARG A 124 12.04 9.52 15.32
CA ARG A 124 11.00 8.47 15.29
C ARG A 124 10.75 7.94 13.87
N CYS A 125 11.43 8.53 12.88
CA CYS A 125 11.25 8.23 11.47
C CYS A 125 12.30 7.22 10.99
N GLY A 126 11.84 6.03 10.64
CA GLY A 126 12.65 4.91 10.17
C GLY A 126 13.27 4.07 11.29
N HIS A 127 12.63 4.02 12.46
CA HIS A 127 13.17 3.30 13.61
C HIS A 127 12.07 2.55 14.36
N ILE A 128 12.38 1.35 14.85
CA ILE A 128 11.53 0.67 15.83
C ILE A 128 11.50 1.52 17.11
N ARG A 129 10.29 1.77 17.62
CA ARG A 129 10.10 2.45 18.90
C ARG A 129 10.77 1.66 20.02
N LYS A 130 11.62 2.34 20.80
CA LYS A 130 12.21 1.80 22.02
C LYS A 130 11.17 1.69 23.14
#